data_AF-A0A8J4VG33-F1
#
_entry.id   AF-A0A8J4VG33-F1
#
_cell.length_a   1.000
_cell.length_b   1.000
_cell.length_c   1.000
_cell.angle_alpha   90.00
_cell.angle_beta   90.00
_cell.angle_gamma   90.00
#
_symmetry.space_group_name_H-M   'P 1'
#
loop_
_entity.id
_entity.type
_entity.pdbx_description
1 polymer ?
#
loop_
_entity_poly.entity_id
_entity_poly.type
_entity_poly.pdbx_seq_one_letter_code
_entity_poly.pdbx_strand_id
1 'polypeptide(L)'
;MAGNGAPFFEYLMLLFLVAYFGSSVFFFISAISSIQEVGNALAGLLVLVFQLFSGFVIFPSNIPTYWKWLVYLNPIHWANVSFCRLQFNEGYTEPCSKYHGELPFCDQSPSMTVRKAYMVFYELSQDAKIPWLPYVILLGWIGIANLLTVLRLKKIEFMGMSQSLPRLKKTPIIRKYEEDREKEFQSYNSNSQHLISQQEGMKDNGGVEKWIEDFRIDL
;
A
#
# COMPACT_ATOMS: atom_id res chain seq x y z
N MET A 1 22.59 -26.58 -24.68
CA MET A 1 21.43 -26.25 -23.83
C MET A 1 21.45 -27.22 -22.64
N ALA A 2 22.07 -26.83 -21.52
CA ALA A 2 22.06 -27.67 -20.32
C ALA A 2 20.66 -27.56 -19.68
N GLY A 3 20.03 -28.71 -19.43
CA GLY A 3 18.61 -28.86 -19.08
C GLY A 3 18.23 -28.44 -17.66
N ASN A 4 18.53 -27.20 -17.26
CA ASN A 4 17.97 -26.60 -16.05
C ASN A 4 16.98 -25.51 -16.47
N GLY A 5 15.69 -25.67 -16.15
CA GLY A 5 14.65 -24.64 -16.39
C GLY A 5 14.78 -23.39 -15.52
N ALA A 6 15.78 -23.35 -14.63
CA ALA A 6 16.05 -22.25 -13.70
C ALA A 6 16.08 -20.84 -14.33
N PRO A 7 16.76 -20.57 -15.46
CA PRO A 7 16.79 -19.21 -16.03
C PRO A 7 15.43 -18.77 -16.56
N PHE A 8 14.58 -19.70 -16.99
CA PHE A 8 13.20 -19.40 -17.38
C PHE A 8 12.35 -19.02 -16.17
N PHE A 9 12.45 -19.77 -15.06
CA PHE A 9 11.75 -19.43 -13.82
C PHE A 9 12.24 -18.12 -13.21
N GLU A 10 13.54 -17.84 -13.26
CA GLU A 10 14.10 -16.58 -12.80
C GLU A 10 13.59 -15.40 -13.64
N TYR A 11 13.53 -15.56 -14.97
CA TYR A 11 12.94 -14.58 -15.87
C TYR A 11 11.45 -14.35 -15.61
N LEU A 12 10.66 -15.42 -15.42
CA LEU A 12 9.24 -15.33 -15.06
C LEU A 12 9.02 -14.64 -13.71
N MET A 13 9.84 -14.97 -12.72
CA MET A 13 9.79 -14.34 -11.41
C MET A 13 10.06 -12.84 -11.52
N LEU A 14 11.09 -12.45 -12.29
CA LEU A 14 11.39 -11.04 -12.53
C LEU A 14 10.23 -10.33 -13.25
N LEU A 15 9.64 -10.94 -14.28
CA LEU A 15 8.44 -10.42 -14.94
C LEU A 15 7.28 -10.21 -13.97
N PHE A 16 7.04 -11.20 -13.11
CA PHE A 16 6.00 -11.11 -12.08
C PHE A 16 6.27 -9.96 -11.10
N LEU A 17 7.50 -9.78 -10.63
CA LEU A 17 7.86 -8.67 -9.74
C LEU A 17 7.65 -7.31 -10.41
N VAL A 18 8.04 -7.16 -11.67
CA VAL A 18 7.85 -5.90 -12.42
C VAL A 18 6.37 -5.62 -12.64
N ALA A 19 5.58 -6.64 -12.98
CA ALA A 19 4.13 -6.51 -13.11
C ALA A 19 3.48 -6.12 -11.78
N TYR A 20 3.89 -6.76 -10.67
CA TYR A 20 3.39 -6.45 -9.34
C TYR A 20 3.77 -5.04 -8.90
N PHE A 21 5.01 -4.59 -9.17
CA PHE A 21 5.42 -3.20 -8.99
C PHE A 21 4.52 -2.24 -9.75
N GLY A 22 4.27 -2.51 -11.03
CA GLY A 22 3.32 -1.74 -11.83
C GLY A 22 1.96 -1.63 -11.15
N SER A 23 1.37 -2.77 -10.79
CA SER A 23 0.08 -2.82 -10.08
C SER A 23 0.08 -2.01 -8.77
N SER A 24 1.12 -2.12 -7.95
CA SER A 24 1.27 -1.34 -6.71
C SER A 24 1.29 0.17 -6.97
N VAL A 25 1.98 0.62 -8.01
CA VAL A 25 1.99 2.04 -8.41
C VAL A 25 0.62 2.48 -8.92
N PHE A 26 -0.06 1.67 -9.74
CA PHE A 26 -1.42 1.99 -10.20
C PHE A 26 -2.40 2.09 -9.03
N PHE A 27 -2.35 1.16 -8.07
CA PHE A 27 -3.17 1.24 -6.86
C PHE A 27 -2.89 2.50 -6.05
N PHE A 28 -1.63 2.91 -5.94
CA PHE A 28 -1.28 4.16 -5.27
C PHE A 28 -1.87 5.38 -5.98
N ILE A 29 -1.78 5.42 -7.31
CA ILE A 29 -2.35 6.51 -8.12
C ILE A 29 -3.87 6.53 -7.97
N SER A 30 -4.53 5.38 -8.03
CA SER A 30 -5.97 5.26 -7.79
C SER A 30 -6.37 5.73 -6.39
N ALA A 31 -5.56 5.47 -5.36
CA ALA A 31 -5.82 5.93 -4.00
C ALA A 31 -5.65 7.45 -3.81
N ILE A 32 -4.88 8.12 -4.68
CA ILE A 32 -4.71 9.59 -4.63
C ILE A 32 -5.73 10.30 -5.53
N SER A 33 -6.16 9.64 -6.61
CA SER A 33 -6.98 10.27 -7.64
C SER A 33 -8.45 10.28 -7.23
N SER A 34 -9.06 11.47 -7.19
CA SER A 34 -10.50 11.61 -6.95
C SER A 34 -11.35 11.25 -8.18
N ILE A 35 -10.74 11.26 -9.37
CA ILE A 35 -11.39 11.13 -10.67
C ILE A 35 -10.56 10.18 -11.54
N GLN A 36 -11.22 9.27 -12.26
CA GLN A 36 -10.56 8.19 -13.01
C GLN A 36 -9.75 8.70 -14.21
N GLU A 37 -10.25 9.71 -14.91
CA GLU A 37 -9.58 10.34 -16.05
C GLU A 37 -8.24 10.97 -15.64
N VAL A 38 -8.22 11.64 -14.48
CA VAL A 38 -7.00 12.24 -13.91
C VAL A 38 -6.01 11.16 -13.49
N GLY A 39 -6.49 10.08 -12.86
CA GLY A 39 -5.65 8.96 -12.46
C GLY A 39 -4.98 8.28 -13.66
N ASN A 40 -5.72 8.06 -14.74
CA ASN A 40 -5.19 7.47 -15.97
C ASN A 40 -4.13 8.37 -16.62
N ALA A 41 -4.39 9.68 -16.71
CA ALA A 41 -3.43 10.63 -17.27
C ALA A 41 -2.12 10.66 -16.45
N LEU A 42 -2.23 10.70 -15.12
CA LEU A 42 -1.07 10.68 -14.22
C LEU A 42 -0.29 9.37 -14.33
N ALA A 43 -0.97 8.24 -14.41
CA ALA A 43 -0.33 6.94 -14.58
C ALA A 43 0.41 6.82 -15.91
N GLY A 44 -0.19 7.29 -17.01
CA GLY A 44 0.48 7.35 -18.31
C GLY A 44 1.75 8.21 -18.25
N LEU A 45 1.67 9.39 -17.64
CA LEU A 45 2.84 10.27 -17.47
C LEU A 45 3.96 9.59 -16.65
N LEU A 46 3.62 8.94 -15.54
CA LEU A 46 4.60 8.25 -14.71
C LEU A 46 5.28 7.08 -15.43
N VAL A 47 4.51 6.28 -16.18
CA VAL A 47 5.06 5.20 -17.01
C VAL A 47 6.02 5.75 -18.05
N LEU A 48 5.67 6.85 -18.74
CA LEU A 48 6.55 7.49 -19.73
C LEU A 48 7.86 7.97 -19.10
N VAL A 49 7.80 8.62 -17.95
CA VAL A 49 9.00 9.10 -17.23
C VAL A 49 9.87 7.92 -16.81
N PHE A 50 9.29 6.87 -16.19
CA PHE A 50 10.06 5.69 -15.81
C PHE A 50 10.67 4.97 -17.01
N GLN A 51 9.97 4.90 -18.15
CA GLN A 51 10.49 4.27 -19.35
C GLN A 51 11.62 5.07 -19.99
N LEU A 52 11.51 6.40 -20.01
CA LEU A 52 12.52 7.29 -20.59
C LEU A 52 13.86 7.21 -19.84
N PHE A 53 13.81 7.17 -18.51
CA PHE A 53 14.98 7.04 -17.64
C PHE A 53 15.32 5.59 -17.26
N SER A 54 14.84 4.60 -18.02
CA SER A 54 15.10 3.18 -17.76
C SER A 54 16.45 2.68 -18.30
N GLY A 55 17.16 3.51 -19.07
CA GLY A 55 18.40 3.11 -19.77
C GLY A 55 18.16 2.32 -21.06
N PHE A 56 16.89 2.07 -21.46
CA PHE A 56 16.55 1.42 -22.72
C PHE A 56 16.33 2.43 -23.87
N VAL A 57 15.59 3.51 -23.63
CA VAL A 57 15.28 4.53 -24.65
C VAL A 57 16.43 5.52 -24.83
N ILE A 58 17.03 5.95 -23.71
CA ILE A 58 18.16 6.89 -23.69
C ILE A 58 19.31 6.22 -22.95
N PHE A 59 20.49 6.22 -23.57
CA PHE A 59 21.72 5.72 -22.95
C PHE A 59 22.11 6.57 -21.72
N PRO A 60 22.56 5.96 -20.61
CA PRO A 60 22.94 6.68 -19.39
C PRO A 60 23.99 7.78 -19.57
N SER A 61 24.89 7.69 -20.56
CA SER A 61 25.89 8.70 -20.91
C SER A 61 25.31 9.96 -21.52
N ASN A 62 24.23 9.83 -22.29
CA ASN A 62 23.55 10.95 -22.92
C ASN A 62 22.65 11.70 -21.94
N ILE A 63 22.39 11.14 -20.76
CA ILE A 63 21.62 11.80 -19.70
C ILE A 63 22.53 12.80 -18.97
N PRO A 64 22.13 14.09 -18.90
CA PRO A 64 22.93 15.09 -18.21
C PRO A 64 23.21 14.72 -16.75
N THR A 65 24.40 15.04 -16.24
CA THR A 65 24.87 14.62 -14.91
C THR A 65 23.90 14.93 -13.78
N TYR A 66 23.15 16.04 -13.88
CA TYR A 66 22.17 16.45 -12.88
C TYR A 66 20.89 15.59 -12.86
N TRP A 67 20.58 14.82 -13.90
CA TRP A 67 19.45 13.87 -13.93
C TRP A 67 19.87 12.41 -13.70
N LYS A 68 21.18 12.11 -13.64
CA LYS A 68 21.67 10.72 -13.54
C LYS A 68 21.17 9.99 -12.28
N TRP A 69 20.96 10.69 -11.17
CA TRP A 69 20.40 10.10 -9.96
C TRP A 69 19.00 9.49 -10.18
N LEU A 70 18.23 10.02 -11.14
CA LEU A 70 16.89 9.54 -11.44
C LEU A 70 16.93 8.16 -12.12
N VAL A 71 17.98 7.87 -12.88
CA VAL A 71 18.24 6.55 -13.46
C VAL A 71 18.47 5.51 -12.36
N TYR A 72 19.33 5.82 -11.39
CA TYR A 72 19.61 4.91 -10.28
C TYR A 72 18.44 4.75 -9.31
N LEU A 73 17.58 5.76 -9.17
CA LEU A 73 16.38 5.67 -8.33
C LEU A 73 15.27 4.83 -8.98
N ASN A 74 15.24 4.80 -10.32
CA ASN A 74 14.19 4.19 -11.10
C ASN A 74 14.24 2.64 -11.02
N PRO A 75 13.24 1.97 -10.44
CA PRO A 75 13.22 0.51 -10.34
C PRO A 75 13.17 -0.19 -11.70
N ILE A 76 12.63 0.45 -12.74
CA ILE A 76 12.57 -0.12 -14.10
C ILE A 76 13.97 -0.20 -14.73
N HIS A 77 14.87 0.73 -14.39
CA HIS A 77 16.26 0.65 -14.85
C HIS A 77 16.92 -0.64 -14.36
N TRP A 78 16.81 -0.93 -13.07
CA TRP A 78 17.36 -2.15 -12.46
C TRP A 78 16.67 -3.43 -12.98
N ALA A 79 15.38 -3.36 -13.28
CA ALA A 79 14.66 -4.45 -13.94
C ALA A 79 15.26 -4.74 -15.33
N ASN A 80 15.50 -3.71 -16.15
CA ASN A 80 16.13 -3.86 -17.47
C ASN A 80 17.54 -4.45 -17.38
N VAL A 81 18.38 -3.99 -16.44
CA VAL A 81 19.70 -4.59 -16.17
C VAL A 81 19.58 -6.09 -15.93
N SER A 82 18.59 -6.49 -15.13
CA SER A 82 18.34 -7.90 -14.78
C SER A 82 17.83 -8.71 -15.98
N PHE A 83 16.89 -8.16 -16.76
CA PHE A 83 16.41 -8.81 -17.98
C PHE A 83 17.52 -9.05 -18.98
N CYS A 84 18.35 -8.04 -19.26
CA CYS A 84 19.51 -8.20 -20.13
C CYS A 84 20.46 -9.29 -19.61
N ARG A 85 20.76 -9.27 -18.30
CA ARG A 85 21.62 -10.29 -17.70
C ARG A 85 21.07 -11.71 -17.86
N LEU A 86 19.78 -11.92 -17.63
CA LEU A 86 19.13 -13.23 -17.74
C LEU A 86 19.07 -13.71 -19.19
N GLN A 87 18.71 -12.81 -20.11
CA GLN A 87 18.63 -13.10 -21.54
C GLN A 87 19.98 -13.51 -22.12
N PHE A 88 21.06 -12.84 -21.70
CA PHE A 88 22.41 -13.07 -22.21
C PHE A 88 23.22 -14.05 -21.36
N ASN A 89 22.62 -14.75 -20.39
CA ASN A 89 23.37 -15.45 -19.34
C ASN A 89 24.29 -16.57 -19.88
N GLU A 90 23.73 -17.54 -20.62
CA GLU A 90 24.46 -18.74 -21.07
C GLU A 90 24.52 -18.92 -22.59
N GLY A 91 23.58 -18.35 -23.35
CA GLY A 91 23.51 -18.53 -24.81
C GLY A 91 24.45 -17.64 -25.64
N TYR A 92 25.10 -16.65 -25.00
CA TYR A 92 25.83 -15.57 -25.68
C TYR A 92 27.27 -15.42 -25.17
N THR A 93 27.92 -16.55 -24.90
CA THR A 93 29.33 -16.63 -24.49
C THR A 93 30.29 -16.58 -25.67
N GLU A 94 29.78 -16.69 -26.90
CA GLU A 94 30.58 -16.57 -28.12
C GLU A 94 31.27 -15.19 -28.19
N PRO A 95 32.49 -15.11 -28.74
CA PRO A 95 33.20 -13.85 -28.93
C PRO A 95 32.51 -13.01 -30.01
N CYS A 96 32.53 -11.69 -29.83
CA CYS A 96 31.97 -10.74 -30.79
C CYS A 96 32.64 -10.80 -32.17
N SER A 97 33.87 -11.33 -32.26
CA SER A 97 34.57 -11.58 -33.52
C SER A 97 33.78 -12.43 -34.52
N LYS A 98 32.83 -13.25 -34.04
CA LYS A 98 31.98 -14.09 -34.90
C LYS A 98 30.84 -13.33 -35.57
N TYR A 99 30.48 -12.15 -35.07
CA TYR A 99 29.30 -11.37 -35.48
C TYR A 99 29.68 -10.00 -36.06
N HIS A 100 30.88 -9.89 -36.61
CA HIS A 100 31.42 -8.64 -37.16
C HIS A 100 30.58 -8.18 -38.36
N GLY A 101 30.14 -6.92 -38.37
CA GLY A 101 29.26 -6.36 -39.41
C GLY A 101 27.79 -6.79 -39.33
N GLU A 102 27.43 -7.73 -38.44
CA GLU A 102 26.04 -8.07 -38.11
C GLU A 102 25.54 -7.28 -36.90
N LEU A 103 26.41 -7.09 -35.90
CA LEU A 103 26.09 -6.42 -34.64
C LEU A 103 27.04 -5.21 -34.44
N PRO A 104 26.53 -3.96 -34.48
CA PRO A 104 27.37 -2.76 -34.42
C PRO A 104 28.15 -2.62 -33.11
N PHE A 105 27.62 -3.18 -32.00
CA PHE A 105 28.32 -3.20 -30.71
C PHE A 105 29.47 -4.22 -30.65
N CYS A 106 29.48 -5.22 -31.54
CA CYS A 106 30.57 -6.19 -31.64
C CYS A 106 31.76 -5.64 -32.42
N ASP A 107 31.52 -4.74 -33.39
CA ASP A 107 32.58 -4.07 -34.15
C ASP A 107 33.46 -3.18 -33.25
N GLN A 108 32.84 -2.59 -32.21
CA GLN A 108 33.56 -1.75 -31.24
C GLN A 108 34.36 -2.56 -30.21
N SER A 109 34.06 -3.85 -30.01
CA SER A 109 34.70 -4.69 -28.99
C SER A 109 34.78 -6.17 -29.40
N PRO A 110 35.63 -6.51 -30.40
CA PRO A 110 35.66 -7.83 -31.03
C PRO A 110 36.22 -8.94 -30.11
N SER A 111 37.03 -8.60 -29.12
CA SER A 111 37.66 -9.55 -28.19
C SER A 111 36.77 -9.95 -27.01
N MET A 112 35.67 -9.25 -26.78
CA MET A 112 34.75 -9.54 -25.69
C MET A 112 33.67 -10.52 -26.11
N THR A 113 33.06 -11.21 -25.14
CA THR A 113 31.86 -12.00 -25.40
C THR A 113 30.70 -11.07 -25.75
N VAL A 114 29.78 -11.55 -26.60
CA VAL A 114 28.59 -10.79 -27.04
C VAL A 114 27.84 -10.18 -25.85
N ARG A 115 27.65 -10.97 -24.78
CA ARG A 115 27.07 -10.52 -23.50
C ARG A 115 27.76 -9.27 -22.93
N LYS A 116 29.09 -9.29 -22.84
CA LYS A 116 29.87 -8.20 -22.22
C LYS A 116 29.92 -6.98 -23.14
N ALA A 117 30.08 -7.19 -24.44
CA ALA A 117 30.05 -6.11 -25.42
C ALA A 117 28.70 -5.38 -25.39
N TYR A 118 27.58 -6.12 -25.34
CA TYR A 118 26.24 -5.56 -25.21
C TYR A 118 26.10 -4.71 -23.93
N MET A 119 26.47 -5.25 -22.76
CA MET A 119 26.35 -4.51 -21.50
C MET A 119 27.26 -3.28 -21.41
N VAL A 120 28.43 -3.30 -22.05
CA VAL A 120 29.33 -2.15 -22.09
C VAL A 120 28.77 -1.08 -23.04
N PHE A 121 28.27 -1.49 -24.21
CA PHE A 121 27.71 -0.59 -25.20
C PHE A 121 26.47 0.16 -24.69
N TYR A 122 25.58 -0.54 -23.98
CA TYR A 122 24.40 0.06 -23.36
C TYR A 122 24.65 0.59 -21.94
N GLU A 123 25.90 0.57 -21.47
CA GLU A 123 26.34 1.10 -20.17
C GLU A 123 25.68 0.48 -18.91
N LEU A 124 25.02 -0.68 -19.03
CA LEU A 124 24.42 -1.40 -17.90
C LEU A 124 25.45 -2.24 -17.10
N SER A 125 26.73 -2.23 -17.52
CA SER A 125 27.79 -3.11 -17.00
C SER A 125 28.15 -2.87 -15.53
N GLN A 126 28.09 -1.62 -15.05
CA GLN A 126 28.44 -1.29 -13.67
C GLN A 126 27.39 -1.79 -12.67
N ASP A 127 26.12 -1.72 -13.06
CA ASP A 127 24.95 -2.06 -12.26
C ASP A 127 24.69 -3.58 -12.19
N ALA A 128 25.22 -4.34 -13.15
CA ALA A 128 25.07 -5.80 -13.22
C ALA A 128 25.98 -6.59 -12.24
N LYS A 129 26.88 -5.92 -11.50
CA LYS A 129 27.86 -6.57 -10.61
C LYS A 129 27.20 -7.33 -9.46
N ILE A 130 26.10 -6.82 -8.92
CA ILE A 130 25.40 -7.41 -7.77
C ILE A 130 24.06 -8.01 -8.26
N PRO A 131 23.93 -9.36 -8.32
CA PRO A 131 22.74 -10.02 -8.88
C PRO A 131 21.42 -9.68 -8.19
N TRP A 132 21.46 -9.59 -6.87
CA TRP A 132 20.28 -9.53 -6.03
C TRP A 132 19.81 -8.09 -5.77
N LEU A 133 20.67 -7.10 -6.07
CA LEU A 133 20.39 -5.69 -5.82
C LEU A 133 19.13 -5.20 -6.55
N PRO A 134 18.90 -5.49 -7.84
CA PRO A 134 17.67 -5.13 -8.54
C PRO A 134 16.39 -5.64 -7.87
N TYR A 135 16.42 -6.89 -7.38
CA TYR A 135 15.27 -7.51 -6.72
C TYR A 135 14.95 -6.80 -5.40
N VAL A 136 15.96 -6.45 -4.60
CA VAL A 136 15.78 -5.70 -3.35
C VAL A 136 15.22 -4.31 -3.62
N ILE A 137 15.71 -3.62 -4.66
CA ILE A 137 15.21 -2.29 -5.04
C ILE A 137 13.75 -2.37 -5.48
N LEU A 138 13.39 -3.35 -6.32
CA LEU A 138 12.01 -3.57 -6.76
C LEU A 138 11.08 -3.86 -5.56
N LEU A 139 11.46 -4.79 -4.69
CA LEU A 139 10.67 -5.14 -3.50
C LEU A 139 10.53 -3.96 -2.53
N GLY A 140 11.59 -3.17 -2.35
CA GLY A 140 11.55 -1.95 -1.56
C GLY A 140 10.53 -0.95 -2.11
N TRP A 141 10.56 -0.71 -3.42
CA TRP A 141 9.59 0.18 -4.09
C TRP A 141 8.16 -0.32 -4.02
N ILE A 142 7.93 -1.62 -4.20
CA ILE A 142 6.63 -2.27 -4.01
C ILE A 142 6.12 -2.03 -2.58
N GLY A 143 6.97 -2.29 -1.59
CA GLY A 143 6.63 -2.09 -0.17
C GLY A 143 6.27 -0.64 0.12
N ILE A 144 7.05 0.31 -0.38
CA ILE A 144 6.79 1.75 -0.24
C ILE A 144 5.46 2.13 -0.91
N ALA A 145 5.22 1.73 -2.15
CA ALA A 145 3.99 2.05 -2.88
C ALA A 145 2.74 1.48 -2.20
N ASN A 146 2.81 0.23 -1.72
CA ASN A 146 1.72 -0.41 -0.98
C ASN A 146 1.50 0.27 0.39
N LEU A 147 2.56 0.59 1.12
CA LEU A 147 2.47 1.31 2.39
C LEU A 147 1.81 2.68 2.19
N LEU A 148 2.26 3.44 1.20
CA LEU A 148 1.69 4.74 0.87
C LEU A 148 0.22 4.64 0.47
N THR A 149 -0.15 3.62 -0.30
CA THR A 149 -1.54 3.31 -0.65
C THR A 149 -2.37 3.09 0.61
N VAL A 150 -1.93 2.22 1.52
CA VAL A 150 -2.64 1.95 2.78
C VAL A 150 -2.76 3.20 3.64
N LEU A 151 -1.70 4.00 3.76
CA LEU A 151 -1.74 5.26 4.51
C LEU A 151 -2.73 6.27 3.90
N ARG A 152 -2.84 6.32 2.56
CA ARG A 152 -3.80 7.18 1.86
C ARG A 152 -5.23 6.70 2.06
N LEU A 153 -5.49 5.41 1.88
CA LEU A 153 -6.81 4.83 2.12
C LEU A 153 -7.25 5.03 3.57
N LYS A 154 -6.36 4.78 4.53
CA LYS A 154 -6.59 5.05 5.95
C LYS A 154 -6.98 6.51 6.19
N LYS A 155 -6.24 7.46 5.60
CA LYS A 155 -6.54 8.90 5.74
C LYS A 155 -7.91 9.28 5.16
N ILE A 156 -8.32 8.67 4.03
CA ILE A 156 -9.64 8.87 3.42
C ILE A 156 -10.74 8.31 4.31
N GLU A 157 -10.54 7.12 4.89
CA GLU A 157 -11.49 6.47 5.78
C GLU A 157 -11.77 7.29 7.05
N PHE A 158 -10.73 7.86 7.68
CA PHE A 158 -10.92 8.76 8.84
C PHE A 158 -11.70 10.02 8.49
N MET A 159 -11.50 10.57 7.29
CA MET A 159 -12.28 11.73 6.83
C MET A 159 -13.76 11.34 6.64
N GLY A 160 -14.04 10.15 6.11
CA GLY A 160 -15.41 9.61 5.99
C GLY A 160 -16.09 9.28 7.33
N MET A 161 -15.38 8.66 8.29
CA MET A 161 -15.92 8.36 9.62
C MET A 161 -16.15 9.61 10.48
N SER A 162 -15.38 10.68 10.30
CA SER A 162 -15.66 11.95 10.99
C SER A 162 -17.00 12.59 10.55
N GLN A 163 -17.52 12.17 9.40
CA GLN A 163 -18.74 12.70 8.80
C GLN A 163 -19.98 11.88 9.18
N SER A 164 -19.82 10.67 9.75
CA SER A 164 -20.91 9.88 10.31
C SER A 164 -21.30 10.26 11.75
N LEU A 165 -20.52 11.12 12.42
CA LEU A 165 -21.14 12.00 13.40
C LEU A 165 -21.81 13.14 12.62
N PRO A 166 -23.16 13.19 12.52
CA PRO A 166 -23.77 14.45 12.16
C PRO A 166 -23.21 15.47 13.15
N ARG A 167 -22.55 16.53 12.65
CA ARG A 167 -22.46 17.77 13.43
C ARG A 167 -23.91 18.21 13.62
N LEU A 168 -24.56 17.68 14.65
CA LEU A 168 -25.72 18.26 15.25
C LEU A 168 -25.24 19.65 15.67
N LYS A 169 -25.42 20.60 14.75
CA LYS A 169 -25.45 22.01 15.10
C LYS A 169 -26.45 22.04 16.24
N LYS A 170 -25.98 22.33 17.47
CA LYS A 170 -26.85 22.42 18.65
C LYS A 170 -27.83 23.56 18.41
N THR A 171 -28.90 23.25 17.67
CA THR A 171 -30.02 24.13 17.41
C THR A 171 -30.71 24.31 18.76
N PRO A 172 -31.21 25.51 19.10
CA PRO A 172 -31.86 25.78 20.40
C PRO A 172 -32.97 24.78 20.75
N ILE A 173 -33.59 24.17 19.74
CA ILE A 173 -34.61 23.13 19.88
C ILE A 173 -34.06 21.85 20.56
N ILE A 174 -32.84 21.42 20.22
CA ILE A 174 -32.23 20.21 20.81
C ILE A 174 -31.83 20.46 22.26
N ARG A 175 -31.32 21.66 22.59
CA ARG A 175 -31.06 22.04 23.99
C ARG A 175 -32.35 22.05 24.82
N LYS A 176 -33.43 22.58 24.26
CA LYS A 176 -34.74 22.61 24.92
C LYS A 176 -35.26 21.19 25.19
N TYR A 177 -35.06 20.28 24.24
CA TYR A 177 -35.43 18.87 24.40
C TYR A 177 -34.58 18.13 25.45
N GLU A 178 -33.28 18.42 25.54
CA GLU A 178 -32.41 17.92 26.62
C GLU A 178 -32.85 18.44 28.00
N GLU A 179 -33.13 19.74 28.12
CA GLU A 179 -33.61 20.35 29.37
C GLU A 179 -34.98 19.80 29.80
N ASP A 180 -35.89 19.56 28.87
CA ASP A 180 -37.22 19.02 29.18
C ASP A 180 -37.14 17.54 29.59
N ARG A 181 -36.24 16.77 28.97
CA ARG A 181 -35.94 15.38 29.39
C ARG A 181 -35.33 15.30 30.78
N GLU A 182 -34.42 16.21 31.14
CA GLU A 182 -33.84 16.25 32.48
C GLU A 182 -34.89 16.57 33.55
N LYS A 183 -35.84 17.48 33.27
CA LYS A 183 -36.95 17.80 34.17
C LYS A 183 -37.89 16.63 34.38
N GLU A 184 -38.21 15.87 33.33
CA GLU A 184 -39.03 14.65 33.45
C GLU A 184 -38.33 13.57 34.28
N PHE A 185 -37.01 13.39 34.09
CA PHE A 185 -36.23 12.42 34.86
C PHE A 185 -36.13 12.79 36.36
N GLN A 186 -35.98 14.07 36.68
CA GLN A 186 -36.00 14.55 38.06
C GLN A 186 -37.38 14.39 38.71
N SER A 187 -38.46 14.64 37.98
CA SER A 187 -39.84 14.42 38.45
C SER A 187 -40.09 12.93 38.75
N TYR A 188 -39.63 12.03 37.88
CA TYR A 188 -39.76 10.59 38.08
C TYR A 188 -38.96 10.10 39.29
N ASN A 189 -37.71 10.56 39.47
CA ASN A 189 -36.89 10.20 40.62
C ASN A 189 -37.46 10.74 41.94
N SER A 190 -37.99 11.96 41.95
CA SER A 190 -38.64 12.56 43.13
C SER A 190 -39.89 11.78 43.54
N ASN A 191 -40.72 11.39 42.57
CA ASN A 191 -41.91 10.56 42.83
C ASN A 191 -41.55 9.15 43.30
N SER A 192 -40.49 8.55 42.73
CA SER A 192 -39.98 7.24 43.15
C SER A 192 -39.43 7.27 44.59
N GLN A 193 -38.67 8.32 44.95
CA GLN A 193 -38.19 8.52 46.33
C GLN A 193 -39.34 8.76 47.33
N HIS A 194 -40.41 9.44 46.91
CA HIS A 194 -41.60 9.65 47.74
C HIS A 194 -42.42 8.37 47.95
N LEU A 195 -42.41 7.45 46.98
CA LEU A 195 -43.01 6.12 47.10
C LEU A 195 -42.19 5.20 48.01
N ILE A 196 -40.85 5.28 47.94
CA ILE A 196 -39.95 4.48 48.78
C ILE A 196 -40.01 4.94 50.25
N SER A 197 -40.09 6.25 50.51
CA SER A 197 -40.23 6.77 51.89
C SER A 197 -41.57 6.45 52.54
N GLN A 198 -42.66 6.36 51.76
CA GLN A 198 -43.95 5.85 52.24
C GLN A 198 -43.89 4.35 52.59
N GLN A 199 -43.06 3.57 51.88
CA GLN A 199 -42.95 2.13 52.09
C GLN A 199 -42.07 1.76 53.30
N GLU A 200 -41.06 2.58 53.63
CA GLU A 200 -40.25 2.42 54.84
C GLU A 200 -40.97 2.89 56.12
N GLY A 201 -41.85 3.90 56.04
CA GLY A 201 -42.65 4.35 57.19
C GLY A 201 -43.71 3.35 57.68
N MET A 202 -44.07 2.34 56.87
CA MET A 202 -45.12 1.37 57.20
C MET A 202 -44.59 0.03 57.73
N LYS A 203 -43.26 -0.16 57.79
CA LYS A 203 -42.60 -1.38 58.29
C LYS A 203 -42.25 -1.35 59.78
N ASP A 204 -42.42 -0.22 60.46
CA ASP A 204 -42.10 -0.06 61.90
C ASP A 204 -43.32 -0.15 62.82
N ASN A 205 -44.18 -1.16 62.60
CA ASN A 205 -45.18 -1.56 63.58
C ASN A 205 -45.21 -3.08 63.65
N GLY A 206 -44.64 -3.62 64.74
CA GLY A 206 -44.44 -5.06 65.01
C GLY A 206 -45.72 -5.89 65.15
N GLY A 207 -46.54 -5.94 64.09
CA GLY A 207 -47.74 -6.77 63.97
C GLY A 207 -47.62 -7.90 62.94
N VAL A 208 -46.65 -7.84 62.02
CA VAL A 208 -46.53 -8.82 60.93
C VAL A 208 -45.94 -10.15 61.41
N GLU A 209 -45.03 -10.14 62.39
CA GLU A 209 -44.44 -11.38 62.92
C GLU A 209 -45.46 -12.22 63.72
N LYS A 210 -46.40 -11.55 64.40
CA LYS A 210 -47.47 -12.20 65.17
C LYS A 210 -48.49 -12.93 64.29
N TRP A 211 -48.68 -12.50 63.04
CA TRP A 211 -49.59 -13.13 62.08
C TRP A 211 -49.01 -14.40 61.43
N ILE A 212 -47.67 -14.57 61.44
CA ILE A 212 -46.98 -15.69 60.80
C ILE A 212 -46.86 -16.90 61.74
N GLU A 213 -46.86 -16.70 63.07
CA GLU A 213 -46.87 -17.81 64.02
C GLU A 213 -48.25 -18.49 64.16
N ASP A 214 -49.35 -17.74 64.14
CA ASP A 214 -50.72 -18.29 64.26
C ASP A 214 -51.07 -19.24 63.09
N PHE A 215 -50.52 -19.01 61.90
CA PHE A 215 -50.77 -19.87 60.73
C PHE A 215 -49.98 -21.18 60.72
N ARG A 216 -49.03 -21.39 61.64
CA ARG A 216 -48.18 -22.59 61.66
C ARG A 216 -48.65 -23.67 62.65
N ILE A 217 -49.64 -23.38 63.51
CA ILE A 217 -50.09 -24.31 64.57
C ILE A 217 -51.31 -25.15 64.14
N ASP A 218 -52.02 -24.79 63.06
CA ASP A 218 -53.23 -25.50 62.59
C ASP A 218 -53.02 -26.38 61.35
N LEU A 219 -51.91 -27.11 61.26
CA LEU A 219 -51.70 -28.16 60.24
C LEU A 219 -51.21 -29.48 60.83
#